data_AF-A0A3C2CJ92-F1
#
_entry.id   AF-A0A3C2CJ92-F1
#
_cell.length_a   1.000
_cell.length_b   1.000
_cell.length_c   1.000
_cell.angle_alpha   90.00
_cell.angle_beta   90.00
_cell.angle_gamma   90.00
#
_symmetry.space_group_name_H-M   'P 1'
#
loop_
_entity.id
_entity.type
_entity.pdbx_description
1 polymer ?
#
loop_
_entity_poly.entity_id
_entity_poly.type
_entity_poly.pdbx_seq_one_letter_code
_entity_poly.pdbx_strand_id
1 'polypeptide(L)'
;NGILIQSVTGLHSGVNPVSGDFSTGAEGLRISDGELSEPLREFTIGSTIQKMLKDVSEVGNDLEWLPMNSAGSTLVINELTVSGA
;
A
#
# COMPACT_ATOMS: atom_id res chain seq x y z
N ASN A 1 11.58 9.79 3.42
CA ASN A 1 11.37 8.65 4.34
C ASN A 1 9.98 8.09 4.12
N GLY A 2 9.84 6.77 4.04
CA GLY A 2 8.57 6.12 3.73
C GLY A 2 8.66 4.59 3.88
N ILE A 3 7.64 3.89 3.37
CA ILE A 3 7.60 2.43 3.35
C ILE A 3 7.21 1.99 1.95
N LEU A 4 8.04 1.16 1.33
CA LEU A 4 7.67 0.43 0.12
C LEU A 4 6.84 -0.77 0.53
N ILE A 5 5.53 -0.72 0.31
CA ILE A 5 4.62 -1.85 0.57
C ILE A 5 4.72 -2.80 -0.63
N GLN A 6 5.17 -4.03 -0.39
CA GLN A 6 5.35 -5.04 -1.44
C GLN A 6 4.23 -6.06 -1.47
N SER A 7 3.56 -6.28 -0.33
CA SER A 7 2.49 -7.27 -0.20
C SER A 7 1.48 -6.82 0.84
N VAL A 8 0.21 -7.08 0.55
CA VAL A 8 -0.94 -6.79 1.41
C VAL A 8 -1.74 -8.08 1.56
N THR A 9 -2.07 -8.42 2.79
CA THR A 9 -2.78 -9.65 3.14
C THR A 9 -4.09 -9.33 3.85
N GLY A 10 -5.05 -10.26 3.78
CA GLY A 10 -6.34 -10.09 4.44
C GLY A 10 -7.33 -9.17 3.72
N LEU A 11 -7.11 -8.80 2.45
CA LEU A 11 -8.04 -7.94 1.70
C LEU A 11 -9.48 -8.48 1.63
N HIS A 12 -9.67 -9.81 1.69
CA HIS A 12 -10.99 -10.45 1.65
C HIS A 12 -11.86 -10.18 2.89
N SER A 13 -11.25 -9.82 4.02
CA SER A 13 -11.92 -9.60 5.31
C SER A 13 -11.61 -8.24 5.92
N GLY A 14 -10.50 -7.62 5.54
CA GLY A 14 -10.03 -6.32 6.00
C GLY A 14 -10.50 -5.14 5.16
N VAL A 15 -11.40 -5.34 4.19
CA VAL A 15 -11.98 -4.26 3.37
C VAL A 15 -13.50 -4.30 3.49
N ASN A 16 -14.09 -3.16 3.85
CA ASN A 16 -15.53 -2.95 3.79
C ASN A 16 -15.88 -2.29 2.44
N PRO A 17 -16.53 -3.00 1.49
CA PRO A 17 -16.82 -2.44 0.17
C PRO A 17 -17.93 -1.37 0.20
N VAL A 18 -18.72 -1.29 1.28
CA VAL A 18 -19.80 -0.31 1.41
C VAL A 18 -19.24 1.05 1.83
N SER A 19 -18.39 1.09 2.87
CA SER A 19 -17.76 2.34 3.31
C SER A 19 -16.48 2.67 2.55
N GLY A 20 -15.77 1.64 2.08
CA GLY A 20 -14.43 1.75 1.50
C GLY A 20 -13.31 1.70 2.55
N ASP A 21 -13.65 1.54 3.84
CA ASP A 21 -12.64 1.42 4.89
C ASP A 21 -11.85 0.13 4.73
N PHE A 22 -10.54 0.21 4.92
CA PHE A 22 -9.69 -0.97 4.99
C PHE A 22 -8.70 -0.89 6.14
N SER A 23 -8.39 -2.07 6.69
CA SER A 23 -7.34 -2.31 7.66
C SER A 23 -6.79 -3.71 7.43
N THR A 24 -5.55 -3.78 6.95
CA THR A 24 -4.97 -5.02 6.41
C THR A 24 -3.51 -5.15 6.81
N GLY A 25 -3.06 -6.40 6.95
CA GLY A 25 -1.65 -6.70 7.17
C GLY A 25 -0.83 -6.37 5.93
N ALA A 26 0.38 -5.87 6.13
CA ALA A 26 1.31 -5.52 5.08
C ALA A 26 2.75 -5.93 5.44
N GLU A 27 3.55 -6.09 4.41
CA GLU A 27 4.99 -6.31 4.50
C GLU A 27 5.71 -5.52 3.39
N GLY A 28 6.97 -5.17 3.66
CA GLY A 28 7.71 -4.30 2.77
C GLY A 28 9.09 -3.92 3.27
N LEU A 29 9.57 -2.77 2.79
CA LEU A 29 10.89 -2.24 3.11
C LEU A 29 10.76 -0.79 3.59
N ARG A 30 11.54 -0.42 4.61
CA ARG A 30 11.68 0.99 4.99
C ARG A 30 12.46 1.74 3.90
N ILE A 31 12.05 2.97 3.60
CA ILE A 31 12.79 3.91 2.77
C ILE A 31 13.36 4.98 3.68
N SER A 32 14.69 5.05 3.78
CA SER A 32 15.44 6.01 4.59
C SER A 32 16.37 6.79 3.67
N ASP A 33 16.29 8.12 3.69
CA ASP A 33 17.14 9.01 2.87
C ASP A 33 17.14 8.70 1.35
N GLY A 34 16.02 8.16 0.86
CA GLY A 34 15.84 7.79 -0.55
C GLY A 34 16.33 6.39 -0.91
N GLU A 35 16.88 5.64 0.04
CA GLU A 35 17.36 4.27 -0.17
C GLU A 35 16.48 3.25 0.55
N LEU A 36 16.38 2.05 -0.04
CA LEU A 36 15.75 0.90 0.61
C LEU A 36 16.62 0.41 1.76
N SER A 37 16.00 0.19 2.91
CA SER A 37 16.66 -0.14 4.16
C SER A 37 16.15 -1.48 4.72
N GLU A 38 15.90 -1.54 6.02
CA GLU A 38 15.49 -2.74 6.72
C GLU A 38 14.09 -3.24 6.31
N PRO A 39 13.88 -4.57 6.33
CA PRO A 39 12.57 -5.15 6.07
C PRO A 39 11.60 -4.90 7.21
N LEU A 40 10.37 -4.55 6.84
CA LEU A 40 9.24 -4.38 7.76
C LEU A 40 8.24 -5.51 7.51
N ARG A 41 7.90 -6.25 8.57
CA ARG A 41 7.01 -7.41 8.51
C ARG A 41 5.91 -7.26 9.55
N GLU A 42 4.76 -7.87 9.28
CA GLU A 42 3.64 -7.99 10.23
C GLU A 42 3.11 -6.64 10.75
N PHE A 43 3.17 -5.58 9.93
CA PHE A 43 2.56 -4.30 10.26
C PHE A 43 1.17 -4.17 9.64
N THR A 44 0.38 -3.23 10.15
CA THR A 44 -0.98 -2.95 9.65
C THR A 44 -1.01 -1.61 8.94
N ILE A 45 -1.65 -1.58 7.78
CA ILE A 45 -2.01 -0.35 7.07
C ILE A 45 -3.51 -0.14 7.11
N GLY A 46 -3.96 1.11 7.18
CA GLY A 46 -5.39 1.43 7.15
C GLY A 46 -5.70 2.81 6.59
N SER A 47 -6.82 2.90 5.87
CA SER A 47 -7.38 4.13 5.31
C SER A 47 -8.79 3.85 4.76
N THR A 48 -9.30 4.75 3.93
CA THR A 48 -10.40 4.45 3.01
C THR A 48 -9.87 4.39 1.58
N ILE A 49 -10.45 3.55 0.72
CA ILE A 49 -10.06 3.46 -0.70
C ILE A 49 -10.14 4.83 -1.36
N GLN A 50 -11.17 5.62 -1.03
CA GLN A 50 -11.40 6.94 -1.59
C GLN A 50 -10.31 7.93 -1.15
N LYS A 51 -9.88 7.90 0.12
CA LYS A 51 -8.79 8.74 0.60
C LYS A 51 -7.47 8.33 -0.04
N MET A 52 -7.15 7.03 -0.01
CA MET A 52 -5.94 6.47 -0.61
C MET A 52 -5.79 6.88 -2.08
N LEU A 53 -6.85 6.73 -2.89
CA LEU A 53 -6.82 7.09 -4.31
C LEU A 53 -6.71 8.60 -4.55
N LYS A 54 -7.27 9.44 -3.67
CA LYS A 54 -7.14 10.90 -3.74
C LYS A 54 -5.74 11.38 -3.35
N ASP A 55 -5.06 10.63 -2.50
CA ASP A 55 -3.73 10.97 -1.97
C ASP A 55 -2.58 10.39 -2.81
N VAL A 56 -2.87 9.82 -3.98
CA VAL A 56 -1.84 9.43 -4.96
C VAL A 56 -1.15 10.66 -5.51
N SER A 57 0.15 10.80 -5.24
CA SER A 57 0.97 11.92 -5.71
C SER A 57 1.72 11.63 -7.00
N GLU A 58 2.17 10.39 -7.18
CA GLU A 58 2.91 9.96 -8.36
C GLU A 58 2.54 8.53 -8.76
N VAL A 59 2.64 8.26 -10.06
CA VAL A 59 2.43 6.94 -10.67
C VAL A 59 3.71 6.54 -11.39
N GLY A 60 4.19 5.32 -11.13
CA GLY A 60 5.37 4.76 -11.75
C GLY A 60 5.22 4.56 -13.26
N ASN A 61 6.34 4.37 -13.93
CA ASN A 61 6.39 3.94 -15.34
C ASN A 61 6.71 2.44 -15.47
N ASP A 62 6.31 1.67 -14.46
CA ASP A 62 6.59 0.25 -14.26
C ASP A 62 5.30 -0.57 -14.38
N LEU A 63 4.58 -0.38 -15.49
CA LEU A 63 3.33 -1.09 -15.74
C LEU A 63 3.57 -2.61 -15.81
N GLU A 64 2.88 -3.35 -14.94
CA GLU A 64 2.87 -4.80 -14.92
C GLU A 64 1.47 -5.35 -15.17
N TRP A 65 1.40 -6.43 -15.96
CA TRP A 65 0.17 -7.16 -16.19
C TRP A 65 -0.07 -8.14 -15.04
N LEU A 66 -1.26 -8.04 -14.44
CA LEU A 66 -1.71 -8.85 -13.33
C LEU A 66 -2.76 -9.88 -13.84
N PRO A 67 -3.04 -10.94 -13.06
CA PRO A 67 -4.13 -11.86 -13.35
C PRO A 67 -5.48 -11.14 -13.54
N MET A 68 -6.46 -11.84 -14.11
CA MET A 68 -7.84 -11.33 -14.28
C MET A 68 -7.91 -10.04 -15.12
N ASN A 69 -7.14 -9.98 -16.21
CA ASN A 69 -7.12 -8.85 -17.16
C ASN A 69 -6.86 -7.49 -16.48
N SER A 70 -6.05 -7.49 -15.43
CA SER A 70 -5.71 -6.28 -14.68
C SER A 70 -4.29 -5.81 -15.00
N ALA A 71 -4.01 -4.54 -14.79
CA ALA A 71 -2.67 -3.99 -14.85
C ALA A 71 -2.44 -3.09 -13.63
N GLY A 72 -1.22 -3.07 -13.12
CA GLY A 72 -0.81 -2.26 -11.98
C GLY A 72 0.49 -1.52 -12.28
N SER A 73 0.74 -0.47 -11.52
CA SER A 73 2.01 0.26 -11.50
C SER A 73 2.25 0.71 -10.07
N THR A 74 3.50 1.01 -9.72
CA THR A 74 3.84 1.52 -8.39
C THR A 74 3.16 2.88 -8.17
N LEU A 75 2.56 3.07 -6.99
CA LEU A 75 1.90 4.32 -6.60
C LEU A 75 2.60 4.92 -5.39
N VAL A 76 2.83 6.23 -5.44
CA VAL A 76 3.22 7.00 -4.25
C VAL A 76 1.95 7.55 -3.61
N ILE A 77 1.70 7.16 -2.36
CA ILE A 77 0.55 7.60 -1.58
C ILE A 77 1.08 8.43 -0.40
N ASN A 78 0.62 9.68 -0.28
CA ASN A 78 1.16 10.61 0.72
C ASN A 78 0.80 10.21 2.15
N GLU A 79 -0.44 9.78 2.39
CA GLU A 79 -0.93 9.41 3.73
C GLU A 79 -1.62 8.06 3.77
N LEU A 80 -1.10 7.18 4.63
CA LEU A 80 -1.76 5.96 5.10
C LEU A 80 -1.52 5.84 6.61
N THR A 81 -2.50 5.30 7.34
CA THR A 81 -2.27 4.92 8.74
C THR A 81 -1.38 3.70 8.75
N VAL A 82 -0.32 3.73 9.54
CA VAL A 82 0.60 2.61 9.74
C VAL A 82 0.69 2.31 11.24
N SER A 83 0.57 1.03 11.61
CA SER A 83 0.71 0.56 12.99
C SER A 83 1.61 -0.67 13.04
N GLY A 84 2.56 -0.68 13.98
CA GLY A 84 3.50 -1.80 14.18
C GLY A 84 4.70 -1.84 13.24
N ALA A 85 5.12 -0.71 12.67
CA ALA A 85 6.23 -0.56 11.71
C ALA A 85 7.41 0.25 12.26
#